data_AF-B1ZJF8-F1
#
_entry.id   AF-B1ZJF8-F1
#
_cell.length_a   1.000
_cell.length_b   1.000
_cell.length_c   1.000
_cell.angle_alpha   90.00
_cell.angle_beta   90.00
_cell.angle_gamma   90.00
#
_symmetry.space_group_name_H-M   'P 1'
#
loop_
_entity.id
_entity.type
_entity.pdbx_description
1 polymer ?
#
loop_
_entity_poly.entity_id
_entity_poly.type
_entity_poly.pdbx_seq_one_letter_code
_entity_poly.pdbx_strand_id
1 'polypeptide(L)'
;MTAYDPDYVSEFVLRPHPTPEELVAIREGHRLAAEAELRRRHAPDVNAARAAAEESLRTQRWAWTLRANVEQAERYLARGEDLSLDSAKRLRELTKGANRVVARALQAATVPYEPEVARAGDSSVRAAAREGVAFMTRLDSDWSQDRNREGWGRATTVMGHVLDTLGELTVSQASHALRVLRVHRRQLPADLAGRLFDGAPEASR
;
A
#
# COMPACT_ATOMS: atom_id res chain seq x y z
N MET A 1 -18.75 -15.38 -66.79
CA MET A 1 -17.66 -14.58 -67.41
C MET A 1 -18.08 -13.13 -67.34
N THR A 2 -17.59 -12.40 -66.34
CA THR A 2 -17.82 -10.95 -66.21
C THR A 2 -17.00 -10.23 -67.28
N ALA A 3 -17.66 -9.45 -68.14
CA ALA A 3 -17.01 -8.69 -69.19
C ALA A 3 -16.07 -7.63 -68.58
N TYR A 4 -14.81 -7.63 -69.01
CA TYR A 4 -13.84 -6.59 -68.70
C TYR A 4 -14.22 -5.34 -69.50
N ASP A 5 -14.59 -4.27 -68.81
CA ASP A 5 -14.84 -2.97 -69.42
C ASP A 5 -13.49 -2.26 -69.67
N PRO A 6 -13.07 -2.08 -70.93
CA PRO A 6 -11.79 -1.47 -71.26
C PRO A 6 -11.71 0.02 -70.92
N ASP A 7 -12.86 0.68 -70.67
CA ASP A 7 -12.94 2.10 -70.29
C ASP A 7 -13.14 2.29 -68.78
N TYR A 8 -13.10 1.22 -67.99
CA TYR A 8 -13.12 1.29 -66.53
C TYR A 8 -11.80 1.88 -66.00
N VAL A 9 -11.75 3.22 -65.94
CA VAL A 9 -10.75 3.92 -65.15
C VAL A 9 -11.16 3.77 -63.69
N SER A 10 -10.44 2.91 -62.96
CA SER A 10 -10.64 2.70 -61.53
C SER A 10 -10.80 4.05 -60.84
N GLU A 11 -11.84 4.20 -60.03
CA GLU A 11 -12.15 5.44 -59.30
C GLU A 11 -10.96 5.92 -58.45
N PHE A 12 -10.01 5.03 -58.13
CA PHE A 12 -8.74 5.33 -57.47
C PHE A 12 -7.75 6.11 -58.35
N VAL A 13 -7.82 6.02 -59.67
CA VAL A 13 -6.95 6.73 -60.64
C VAL A 13 -7.41 8.19 -60.83
N LEU A 14 -8.70 8.47 -60.62
CA LEU A 14 -9.28 9.82 -60.74
C LEU A 14 -9.20 10.64 -59.46
N ARG A 15 -8.85 10.03 -58.32
CA ARG A 15 -8.67 10.75 -57.06
C ARG A 15 -7.30 11.44 -57.06
N PRO A 16 -7.23 12.74 -56.74
CA PRO A 16 -5.95 13.41 -56.54
C PRO A 16 -5.12 12.63 -55.52
N HIS A 17 -3.87 12.32 -55.85
CA HIS A 17 -2.96 11.74 -54.88
C HIS A 17 -2.78 12.73 -53.72
N PRO A 18 -2.81 12.26 -52.46
CA PRO A 18 -2.61 13.15 -51.33
C PRO A 18 -1.24 13.81 -51.43
N THR A 19 -1.21 15.12 -51.21
CA THR A 19 0.02 15.89 -51.08
C THR A 19 0.88 15.34 -49.92
N PRO A 20 2.20 15.58 -49.92
CA PRO A 20 3.05 15.19 -48.80
C PRO A 20 2.55 15.69 -47.43
N GLU A 21 1.97 16.89 -47.38
CA GLU A 21 1.38 17.46 -46.17
C GLU A 21 0.13 16.69 -45.72
N GLU A 22 -0.74 16.32 -46.64
CA GLU A 22 -1.92 15.48 -46.36
C GLU A 22 -1.51 14.07 -45.89
N LEU A 23 -0.45 13.49 -46.48
CA LEU A 23 0.08 12.20 -46.00
C LEU A 23 0.62 12.29 -44.57
N VAL A 24 1.28 13.40 -44.21
CA VAL A 24 1.74 13.64 -42.83
C VAL A 24 0.55 13.80 -41.90
N ALA A 25 -0.47 14.58 -42.27
CA ALA A 25 -1.67 14.78 -41.48
C ALA A 25 -2.45 13.47 -41.26
N ILE A 26 -2.57 12.63 -42.29
CA ILE A 26 -3.21 11.30 -42.20
C ILE A 26 -2.44 10.39 -41.25
N ARG A 27 -1.10 10.32 -41.37
CA ARG A 27 -0.25 9.52 -40.48
C ARG A 27 -0.36 9.97 -39.04
N GLU A 28 -0.35 11.28 -38.81
CA GLU A 28 -0.51 11.87 -37.49
C GLU A 28 -1.89 11.59 -36.90
N GLY A 29 -2.95 11.70 -37.70
CA GLY A 29 -4.31 11.32 -37.30
C GLY A 29 -4.41 9.85 -36.90
N HIS A 30 -3.81 8.94 -37.67
CA HIS A 30 -3.76 7.51 -37.31
C HIS A 30 -2.96 7.27 -36.03
N ARG A 31 -1.85 7.99 -35.82
CA ARG A 31 -1.05 7.91 -34.58
C ARG A 31 -1.87 8.33 -33.37
N LEU A 32 -2.52 9.49 -33.44
CA LEU A 32 -3.36 10.02 -32.35
C LEU A 32 -4.55 9.10 -32.05
N ALA A 33 -5.20 8.55 -33.09
CA ALA A 33 -6.29 7.60 -32.93
C ALA A 33 -5.84 6.28 -32.26
N ALA A 34 -4.68 5.75 -32.67
CA ALA A 34 -4.09 4.56 -32.07
C ALA A 34 -3.70 4.80 -30.59
N GLU A 35 -3.12 5.96 -30.27
CA GLU A 35 -2.80 6.36 -28.90
C GLU A 35 -4.05 6.52 -28.03
N ALA A 36 -5.11 7.12 -28.57
CA ALA A 36 -6.39 7.24 -27.87
C ALA A 36 -7.02 5.88 -27.59
N GLU A 37 -6.99 4.96 -28.56
CA GLU A 37 -7.52 3.61 -28.37
C GLU A 37 -6.68 2.79 -27.38
N LEU A 38 -5.36 2.88 -27.43
CA LEU A 38 -4.48 2.28 -26.43
C LEU A 38 -4.76 2.83 -25.03
N ARG A 39 -4.95 4.15 -24.89
CA ARG A 39 -5.30 4.78 -23.61
C ARG A 39 -6.65 4.25 -23.11
N ARG A 40 -7.67 4.18 -23.96
CA ARG A 40 -8.98 3.62 -23.61
C ARG A 40 -8.88 2.16 -23.16
N ARG A 41 -8.13 1.34 -23.90
CA ARG A 41 -7.91 -0.08 -23.59
C ARG A 41 -7.21 -0.28 -22.24
N HIS A 42 -6.27 0.59 -21.89
CA HIS A 42 -5.47 0.48 -20.66
C HIS A 42 -6.03 1.26 -19.47
N ALA A 43 -7.02 2.15 -19.69
CA ALA A 43 -7.64 2.93 -18.63
C ALA A 43 -8.12 2.09 -17.43
N PRO A 44 -8.74 0.91 -17.60
CA PRO A 44 -9.16 0.08 -16.45
C PRO A 44 -7.98 -0.38 -15.58
N ASP A 45 -6.86 -0.80 -16.19
CA ASP A 45 -5.68 -1.24 -15.46
C ASP A 45 -4.99 -0.10 -14.71
N VAL A 46 -4.91 1.06 -15.36
CA VAL A 46 -4.35 2.29 -14.78
C VAL A 46 -5.20 2.73 -13.59
N ASN A 47 -6.52 2.79 -13.76
CA ASN A 47 -7.45 3.19 -12.71
C ASN A 47 -7.42 2.22 -11.52
N ALA A 48 -7.38 0.91 -11.78
CA ALA A 48 -7.27 -0.09 -10.73
C ALA A 48 -5.95 0.02 -9.95
N ALA A 49 -4.83 0.27 -10.64
CA ALA A 49 -3.54 0.46 -9.99
C ALA A 49 -3.52 1.73 -9.11
N ARG A 50 -4.12 2.83 -9.60
CA ARG A 50 -4.26 4.08 -8.84
C ARG A 50 -5.12 3.90 -7.60
N ALA A 51 -6.33 3.37 -7.76
CA ALA A 51 -7.26 3.16 -6.64
C ALA A 51 -6.66 2.26 -5.56
N ALA A 52 -5.96 1.17 -5.94
CA ALA A 52 -5.30 0.29 -4.99
C ALA A 52 -4.16 1.00 -4.22
N ALA A 53 -3.38 1.85 -4.90
CA ALA A 53 -2.31 2.60 -4.27
C ALA A 53 -2.84 3.71 -3.35
N GLU A 54 -3.87 4.44 -3.78
CA GLU A 54 -4.57 5.45 -2.98
C GLU A 54 -5.13 4.84 -1.69
N GLU A 55 -5.82 3.70 -1.82
CA GLU A 55 -6.38 2.98 -0.67
C GLU A 55 -5.29 2.48 0.29
N SER A 56 -4.21 1.91 -0.26
CA SER A 56 -3.07 1.45 0.54
C SER A 56 -2.39 2.61 1.29
N LEU A 57 -2.12 3.73 0.61
CA LEU A 57 -1.52 4.90 1.25
C LEU A 57 -2.45 5.54 2.30
N ARG A 58 -3.76 5.44 2.12
CA ARG A 58 -4.74 5.97 3.08
C ARG A 58 -4.83 5.13 4.35
N THR A 59 -4.80 3.81 4.23
CA THR A 59 -5.10 2.89 5.34
C THR A 59 -3.87 2.27 5.99
N GLN A 60 -2.79 2.10 5.23
CA GLN A 60 -1.62 1.33 5.63
C GLN A 60 -0.31 2.00 5.19
N ARG A 61 -0.24 3.34 5.27
CA ARG A 61 0.98 4.10 4.93
C ARG A 61 2.22 3.61 5.68
N TRP A 62 2.06 3.21 6.93
CA TRP A 62 3.11 2.61 7.77
C TRP A 62 3.74 1.34 7.17
N ALA A 63 3.06 0.64 6.26
CA ALA A 63 3.61 -0.53 5.57
C ALA A 63 4.59 -0.16 4.44
N TRP A 64 4.59 1.12 4.03
CA TRP A 64 5.50 1.66 3.01
C TRP A 64 6.83 2.07 3.66
N THR A 65 7.62 1.06 4.04
CA THR A 65 8.81 1.17 4.90
C THR A 65 9.91 2.13 4.43
N LEU A 66 9.88 2.56 3.16
CA LEU A 66 10.80 3.54 2.59
C LEU A 66 10.03 4.78 2.15
N ARG A 67 10.42 5.95 2.69
CA ARG A 67 9.92 7.25 2.26
C ARG A 67 9.97 7.43 0.74
N ALA A 68 11.05 7.01 0.10
CA ALA A 68 11.21 7.09 -1.36
C ALA A 68 10.11 6.34 -2.13
N ASN A 69 9.60 5.22 -1.61
CA ASN A 69 8.51 4.48 -2.25
C ASN A 69 7.19 5.24 -2.16
N VAL A 70 6.95 5.90 -1.03
CA VAL A 70 5.78 6.75 -0.81
C VAL A 70 5.81 7.94 -1.76
N GLU A 71 6.92 8.68 -1.77
CA GLU A 71 7.11 9.83 -2.66
C GLU A 71 6.99 9.42 -4.15
N GLN A 72 7.52 8.26 -4.51
CA GLN A 72 7.40 7.74 -5.88
C GLN A 72 5.97 7.36 -6.24
N ALA A 73 5.21 6.78 -5.31
CA ALA A 73 3.79 6.48 -5.52
C ALA A 73 2.96 7.76 -5.66
N GLU A 74 3.16 8.75 -4.78
CA GLU A 74 2.51 10.06 -4.87
C GLU A 74 2.81 10.76 -6.20
N ARG A 75 4.07 10.70 -6.69
CA ARG A 75 4.43 11.22 -8.02
C ARG A 75 3.69 10.52 -9.16
N TYR A 76 3.44 9.21 -9.05
CA TYR A 76 2.63 8.51 -10.06
C TYR A 76 1.16 8.91 -9.95
N LEU A 77 0.61 9.01 -8.74
CA LEU A 77 -0.78 9.40 -8.52
C LEU A 77 -1.07 10.82 -9.00
N ALA A 78 -0.12 11.75 -8.81
CA ALA A 78 -0.23 13.13 -9.27
C ALA A 78 -0.34 13.28 -10.80
N ARG A 79 0.04 12.25 -11.58
CA ARG A 79 -0.15 12.24 -13.05
C ARG A 79 -1.60 11.98 -13.47
N GLY A 80 -2.45 11.50 -12.58
CA GLY A 80 -3.87 11.28 -12.87
C GLY A 80 -4.11 10.38 -14.09
N GLU A 81 -4.88 10.89 -15.06
CA GLU A 81 -5.25 10.18 -16.30
C GLU A 81 -4.09 10.07 -17.30
N ASP A 82 -3.05 10.90 -17.15
CA ASP A 82 -1.84 10.87 -17.99
C ASP A 82 -0.84 9.79 -17.54
N LEU A 83 -1.19 9.00 -16.52
CA LEU A 83 -0.34 7.92 -16.05
C LEU A 83 -0.21 6.82 -17.10
N SER A 84 1.01 6.64 -17.62
CA SER A 84 1.29 5.57 -18.59
C SER A 84 1.10 4.18 -17.98
N LEU A 85 0.80 3.20 -18.84
CA LEU A 85 0.63 1.80 -18.41
C LEU A 85 1.88 1.25 -17.68
N ASP A 86 3.08 1.58 -18.15
CA ASP A 86 4.33 1.14 -17.47
C ASP A 86 4.41 1.72 -16.05
N SER A 87 4.09 3.01 -15.91
CA SER A 87 4.09 3.68 -14.60
C SER A 87 3.02 3.08 -13.69
N ALA A 88 1.84 2.73 -14.22
CA ALA A 88 0.78 2.05 -13.47
C ALA A 88 1.23 0.64 -13.02
N LYS A 89 1.96 -0.11 -13.84
CA LYS A 89 2.55 -1.40 -13.44
C LYS A 89 3.54 -1.22 -12.30
N ARG A 90 4.43 -0.22 -12.37
CA ARG A 90 5.37 0.11 -11.29
C ARG A 90 4.64 0.51 -10.00
N LEU A 91 3.61 1.33 -10.09
CA LEU A 91 2.77 1.72 -8.95
C LEU A 91 2.10 0.50 -8.29
N ARG A 92 1.58 -0.43 -9.10
CA ARG A 92 1.02 -1.69 -8.63
C ARG A 92 2.06 -2.53 -7.89
N GLU A 93 3.31 -2.60 -8.38
CA GLU A 93 4.38 -3.34 -7.71
C GLU A 93 4.79 -2.73 -6.38
N LEU A 94 4.84 -1.40 -6.27
CA LEU A 94 5.05 -0.71 -4.99
C LEU A 94 3.97 -1.07 -3.97
N THR A 95 2.70 -1.02 -4.41
CA THR A 95 1.53 -1.38 -3.58
C THR A 95 1.59 -2.84 -3.14
N LYS A 96 1.93 -3.77 -4.03
CA LYS A 96 2.18 -5.18 -3.68
C LYS A 96 3.32 -5.34 -2.69
N GLY A 97 4.34 -4.48 -2.75
CA GLY A 97 5.44 -4.45 -1.79
C GLY A 97 4.94 -4.17 -0.37
N ALA A 98 4.14 -3.13 -0.21
CA ALA A 98 3.50 -2.79 1.07
C ALA A 98 2.61 -3.95 1.58
N ASN A 99 1.75 -4.50 0.72
CA ASN A 99 0.90 -5.65 1.10
C ASN A 99 1.72 -6.87 1.53
N ARG A 100 2.87 -7.14 0.89
CA ARG A 100 3.78 -8.22 1.28
C ARG A 100 4.39 -7.98 2.67
N VAL A 101 4.70 -6.73 3.02
CA VAL A 101 5.20 -6.37 4.35
C VAL A 101 4.15 -6.67 5.42
N VAL A 102 2.89 -6.27 5.18
CA VAL A 102 1.77 -6.57 6.08
C VAL A 102 1.56 -8.07 6.22
N ALA A 103 1.48 -8.80 5.11
CA ALA A 103 1.28 -10.25 5.12
C ALA A 103 2.39 -10.98 5.89
N ARG A 104 3.64 -10.56 5.76
CA ARG A 104 4.77 -11.13 6.52
C ARG A 104 4.66 -10.88 8.02
N ALA A 105 4.25 -9.68 8.42
CA ALA A 105 4.06 -9.35 9.83
C ALA A 105 2.88 -10.12 10.45
N LEU A 106 1.76 -10.22 9.73
CA LEU A 106 0.63 -11.08 10.11
C LEU A 106 1.06 -12.53 10.29
N GLN A 107 1.81 -13.08 9.32
CA GLN A 107 2.34 -14.44 9.42
C GLN A 107 3.27 -14.61 10.62
N ALA A 108 4.16 -13.65 10.86
CA ALA A 108 5.07 -13.70 12.00
C ALA A 108 4.32 -13.66 13.34
N ALA A 109 3.22 -12.92 13.42
CA ALA A 109 2.38 -12.84 14.62
C ALA A 109 1.65 -14.16 14.96
N THR A 110 1.59 -15.12 14.03
CA THR A 110 1.01 -16.45 14.30
C THR A 110 1.93 -17.33 15.14
N VAL A 111 3.24 -17.12 15.04
CA VAL A 111 4.26 -17.87 15.78
C VAL A 111 4.53 -17.14 17.09
N PRO A 112 4.37 -17.77 18.26
CA PRO A 112 4.57 -17.08 19.54
C PRO A 112 6.02 -16.61 19.73
N TYR A 113 6.18 -15.49 20.44
CA TYR A 113 7.47 -15.05 20.95
C TYR A 113 7.68 -15.59 22.36
N GLU A 114 8.42 -16.70 22.44
CA GLU A 114 8.52 -17.53 23.65
C GLU A 114 8.77 -16.80 24.97
N PRO A 115 9.66 -15.78 25.05
CA PRO A 115 9.91 -15.08 26.32
C PRO A 115 8.68 -14.40 26.94
N GLU A 116 7.64 -14.10 26.15
CA GLU A 116 6.44 -13.40 26.62
C GLU A 116 5.19 -14.31 26.64
N VAL A 117 5.29 -15.58 26.23
CA VAL A 117 4.13 -16.49 26.10
C VAL A 117 3.41 -16.71 27.42
N ALA A 118 4.15 -17.00 28.50
CA ALA A 118 3.56 -17.25 29.81
C ALA A 118 2.70 -16.06 30.27
N ARG A 119 3.20 -14.84 30.04
CA ARG A 119 2.52 -13.60 30.39
C ARG A 119 1.36 -13.28 29.45
N ALA A 120 1.51 -13.54 28.15
CA ALA A 120 0.43 -13.45 27.17
C ALA A 120 -0.70 -14.47 27.41
N GLY A 121 -0.45 -15.52 28.21
CA GLY A 121 -1.48 -16.46 28.65
C GLY A 121 -2.59 -15.82 29.49
N ASP A 122 -2.29 -14.75 30.23
CA ASP A 122 -3.25 -14.00 31.03
C ASP A 122 -4.14 -13.11 30.14
N SER A 123 -5.46 -13.30 30.23
CA SER A 123 -6.43 -12.53 29.44
C SER A 123 -6.44 -11.03 29.77
N SER A 124 -6.21 -10.66 31.03
CA SER A 124 -6.11 -9.27 31.45
C SER A 124 -4.90 -8.57 30.84
N VAL A 125 -3.77 -9.30 30.75
CA VAL A 125 -2.55 -8.83 30.08
C VAL A 125 -2.77 -8.70 28.59
N ARG A 126 -3.49 -9.62 27.93
CA ARG A 126 -3.81 -9.49 26.50
C ARG A 126 -4.68 -8.27 26.22
N ALA A 127 -5.67 -8.00 27.06
CA ALA A 127 -6.50 -6.80 26.94
C ALA A 127 -5.66 -5.53 27.11
N ALA A 128 -4.77 -5.50 28.11
CA ALA A 128 -3.83 -4.39 28.29
C ALA A 128 -2.84 -4.27 27.11
N ALA A 129 -2.39 -5.37 26.52
CA ALA A 129 -1.48 -5.36 25.37
C ALA A 129 -2.15 -4.74 24.14
N ARG A 130 -3.42 -5.07 23.90
CA ARG A 130 -4.22 -4.40 22.86
C ARG A 130 -4.33 -2.91 23.12
N GLU A 131 -4.65 -2.51 24.34
CA GLU A 131 -4.75 -1.09 24.73
C GLU A 131 -3.41 -0.35 24.51
N GLY A 132 -2.29 -0.97 24.89
CA GLY A 132 -0.94 -0.43 24.71
C GLY A 132 -0.57 -0.28 23.24
N VAL A 133 -0.86 -1.28 22.42
CA VAL A 133 -0.62 -1.21 20.97
C VAL A 133 -1.45 -0.09 20.35
N ALA A 134 -2.72 0.05 20.72
CA ALA A 134 -3.58 1.12 20.22
C ALA A 134 -3.12 2.51 20.68
N PHE A 135 -2.66 2.62 21.93
CA PHE A 135 -2.07 3.85 22.44
C PHE A 135 -0.83 4.26 21.65
N MET A 136 0.13 3.35 21.47
CA MET A 136 1.36 3.62 20.73
C MET A 136 1.09 3.96 19.26
N THR A 137 0.13 3.28 18.62
CA THR A 137 -0.27 3.54 17.24
C THR A 137 -0.87 4.93 17.05
N ARG A 138 -1.62 5.45 18.04
CA ARG A 138 -2.12 6.83 18.02
C ARG A 138 -1.01 7.87 18.16
N LEU A 139 0.08 7.56 18.87
CA LEU A 139 1.25 8.44 18.97
C LEU A 139 2.07 8.47 17.67
N ASP A 140 2.08 7.37 16.91
CA ASP A 140 2.86 7.20 15.68
C ASP A 140 2.22 7.89 14.46
N SER A 141 2.06 9.21 14.53
CA SER A 141 1.46 10.03 13.47
C SER A 141 2.35 10.19 12.23
N ASP A 142 3.67 10.05 12.40
CA ASP A 142 4.67 10.15 11.33
C ASP A 142 5.11 8.78 10.79
N TRP A 143 4.56 7.69 11.33
CA TRP A 143 4.88 6.31 10.95
C TRP A 143 6.38 6.01 10.98
N SER A 144 7.05 6.48 12.03
CA SER A 144 8.50 6.39 12.23
C SER A 144 9.34 6.96 11.06
N GLN A 145 8.81 7.91 10.28
CA GLN A 145 9.58 8.58 9.22
C GLN A 145 10.47 9.70 9.76
N ASP A 146 10.08 10.32 10.87
CA ASP A 146 10.79 11.42 11.51
C ASP A 146 11.47 10.96 12.80
N ARG A 147 12.42 11.77 13.28
CA ARG A 147 13.14 11.52 14.54
C ARG A 147 12.52 12.36 15.66
N ASN A 148 11.26 12.09 16.02
CA ASN A 148 10.54 12.76 17.12
C ASN A 148 10.69 12.03 18.47
N ARG A 149 11.18 10.78 18.48
CA ARG A 149 11.29 9.89 19.66
C ARG A 149 9.93 9.51 20.28
N GLU A 150 8.85 9.66 19.53
CA GLU A 150 7.48 9.36 19.93
C GLU A 150 6.89 8.30 19.01
N GLY A 151 5.95 7.51 19.53
CA GLY A 151 5.34 6.42 18.77
C GLY A 151 6.30 5.25 18.53
N TRP A 152 6.06 4.56 17.42
CA TRP A 152 6.79 3.35 17.06
C TRP A 152 8.18 3.68 16.52
N GLY A 153 9.11 2.73 16.69
CA GLY A 153 10.41 2.80 16.04
C GLY A 153 10.38 2.09 14.68
N ARG A 154 11.40 2.33 13.84
CA ARG A 154 11.50 1.73 12.51
C ARG A 154 11.41 0.19 12.51
N ALA A 155 11.90 -0.46 13.56
CA ALA A 155 11.87 -1.92 13.70
C ALA A 155 10.53 -2.46 14.22
N THR A 156 9.70 -1.61 14.83
CA THR A 156 8.47 -2.02 15.53
C THR A 156 7.19 -1.49 14.88
N THR A 157 7.26 -0.42 14.07
CA THR A 157 6.09 0.24 13.45
C THR A 157 5.20 -0.75 12.69
N VAL A 158 5.76 -1.56 11.79
CA VAL A 158 4.96 -2.53 11.00
C VAL A 158 4.23 -3.52 11.90
N MET A 159 4.93 -4.12 12.88
CA MET A 159 4.31 -5.09 13.78
C MET A 159 3.28 -4.42 14.70
N GLY A 160 3.58 -3.23 15.22
CA GLY A 160 2.68 -2.45 16.06
C GLY A 160 1.36 -2.11 15.37
N HIS A 161 1.43 -1.52 14.16
CA HIS A 161 0.24 -1.20 13.38
C HIS A 161 -0.53 -2.44 12.95
N VAL A 162 0.15 -3.54 12.57
CA VAL A 162 -0.53 -4.81 12.29
C VAL A 162 -1.30 -5.28 13.51
N LEU A 163 -0.69 -5.32 14.68
CA LEU A 163 -1.36 -5.75 15.91
C LEU A 163 -2.54 -4.84 16.29
N ASP A 164 -2.49 -3.53 15.99
CA ASP A 164 -3.58 -2.59 16.25
C ASP A 164 -4.81 -2.84 15.37
N THR A 165 -4.57 -3.33 14.15
CA THR A 165 -5.66 -3.70 13.23
C THR A 165 -6.38 -4.99 13.65
N LEU A 166 -5.79 -5.76 14.57
CA LEU A 166 -6.37 -7.00 15.05
C LEU A 166 -7.37 -6.73 16.17
N GLY A 167 -8.40 -7.58 16.23
CA GLY A 167 -9.41 -7.56 17.27
C GLY A 167 -8.85 -8.03 18.61
N GLU A 168 -9.45 -9.07 19.16
CA GLU A 168 -8.88 -9.71 20.35
C GLU A 168 -7.56 -10.39 19.98
N LEU A 169 -6.52 -10.15 20.78
CA LEU A 169 -5.22 -10.75 20.55
C LEU A 169 -5.20 -12.20 21.06
N THR A 170 -4.71 -13.11 20.25
CA THR A 170 -4.34 -14.47 20.68
C THR A 170 -3.09 -14.43 21.55
N VAL A 171 -2.74 -15.54 22.21
CA VAL A 171 -1.50 -15.64 23.01
C VAL A 171 -0.26 -15.34 22.15
N SER A 172 -0.18 -15.88 20.94
CA SER A 172 0.92 -15.60 20.01
C SER A 172 1.01 -14.10 19.68
N GLN A 173 -0.11 -13.48 19.31
CA GLN A 173 -0.13 -12.06 18.96
C GLN A 173 0.21 -11.16 20.15
N ALA A 174 -0.34 -11.47 21.32
CA ALA A 174 -0.06 -10.75 22.56
C ALA A 174 1.41 -10.89 23.00
N SER A 175 2.05 -12.04 22.76
CA SER A 175 3.48 -12.20 23.05
C SER A 175 4.36 -11.27 22.19
N HIS A 176 3.98 -11.04 20.92
CA HIS A 176 4.63 -10.03 20.08
C HIS A 176 4.30 -8.61 20.52
N ALA A 177 3.05 -8.35 20.91
CA ALA A 177 2.64 -7.05 21.45
C ALA A 177 3.48 -6.67 22.68
N LEU A 178 3.62 -7.59 23.64
CA LEU A 178 4.46 -7.40 24.83
C LEU A 178 5.92 -7.13 24.47
N ARG A 179 6.49 -7.90 23.53
CA ARG A 179 7.85 -7.70 23.04
C ARG A 179 8.05 -6.29 22.49
N VAL A 180 7.18 -5.82 21.59
CA VAL A 180 7.33 -4.50 20.98
C VAL A 180 7.07 -3.39 22.01
N LEU A 181 6.03 -3.52 22.85
CA LEU A 181 5.71 -2.54 23.88
C LEU A 181 6.82 -2.41 24.93
N ARG A 182 7.53 -3.49 25.25
CA ARG A 182 8.65 -3.44 26.21
C ARG A 182 9.77 -2.51 25.74
N VAL A 183 10.04 -2.44 24.44
CA VAL A 183 11.01 -1.50 23.84
C VAL A 183 10.56 -0.05 24.05
N HIS A 184 9.24 0.18 24.04
CA HIS A 184 8.62 1.50 24.15
C HIS A 184 8.03 1.79 25.54
N ARG A 185 8.40 1.01 26.57
CA ARG A 185 7.78 1.07 27.91
C ARG A 185 7.72 2.48 28.50
N ARG A 186 8.74 3.31 28.25
CA ARG A 186 8.84 4.68 28.78
C ARG A 186 7.82 5.66 28.17
N GLN A 187 7.23 5.32 27.03
CA GLN A 187 6.20 6.12 26.38
C GLN A 187 4.79 5.77 26.87
N LEU A 188 4.61 4.63 27.53
CA LEU A 188 3.31 4.16 28.01
C LEU A 188 2.89 4.90 29.29
N PRO A 189 1.58 5.12 29.49
CA PRO A 189 1.03 5.50 30.79
C PRO A 189 1.48 4.52 31.88
N ALA A 190 1.80 5.04 33.07
CA ALA A 190 2.40 4.24 34.14
C ALA A 190 1.49 3.09 34.61
N ASP A 191 0.18 3.32 34.68
CA ASP A 191 -0.82 2.33 35.02
C ASP A 191 -0.87 1.19 33.99
N LEU A 192 -0.80 1.53 32.70
CA LEU A 192 -0.81 0.58 31.60
C LEU A 192 0.49 -0.22 31.57
N ALA A 193 1.64 0.43 31.77
CA ALA A 193 2.92 -0.25 31.90
C ALA A 193 2.94 -1.23 33.09
N GLY A 194 2.32 -0.87 34.21
CA GLY A 194 2.16 -1.75 35.38
C GLY A 194 1.35 -3.00 35.05
N ARG A 195 0.15 -2.82 34.47
CA ARG A 195 -0.71 -3.93 34.01
C ARG A 195 0.00 -4.87 33.04
N LEU A 196 0.87 -4.33 32.17
CA LEU A 196 1.61 -5.12 31.20
C LEU A 196 2.80 -5.87 31.81
N PHE A 197 3.62 -5.19 32.61
CA PHE A 197 4.99 -5.65 32.92
C PHE A 197 5.25 -5.95 34.38
N ASP A 198 4.47 -5.39 35.30
CA ASP A 198 4.75 -5.50 36.73
C ASP A 198 3.77 -6.44 37.45
N GLY A 199 2.76 -6.94 36.72
CA GLY A 199 1.66 -7.73 37.28
C GLY A 199 0.56 -6.80 37.81
N ALA A 200 -0.65 -7.31 37.98
CA ALA A 200 -1.66 -6.55 38.72
C ALA A 200 -1.07 -6.20 40.10
N PRO A 201 -1.20 -4.95 40.61
CA PRO A 201 -1.03 -4.76 42.03
C PRO A 201 -1.99 -5.75 42.68
N GLU A 202 -1.47 -6.70 43.46
CA GLU A 202 -2.31 -7.47 44.37
C GLU A 202 -3.15 -6.43 45.10
N ALA A 203 -4.46 -6.45 44.84
CA ALA A 203 -5.40 -5.69 45.64
C ALA A 203 -5.10 -6.12 47.08
N SER A 204 -4.45 -5.24 47.84
CA SER A 204 -4.21 -5.48 49.24
C SER A 204 -5.58 -5.55 49.91
N ARG A 205 -5.97 -6.79 50.23
CA ARG A 205 -7.06 -7.25 51.10
C ARG A 205 -8.45 -7.42 50.47
#